data_AF-A0A6G3XJI1-F1
#
_entry.id   AF-A0A6G3XJI1-F1
#
_cell.length_a   1.000
_cell.length_b   1.000
_cell.length_c   1.000
_cell.angle_alpha   90.00
_cell.angle_beta   90.00
_cell.angle_gamma   90.00
#
_symmetry.space_group_name_H-M   'P 1'
#
loop_
_entity.id
_entity.type
_entity.pdbx_description
1 polymer ?
#
loop_
_entity_poly.entity_id
_entity_poly.type
_entity_poly.pdbx_seq_one_letter_code
_entity_poly.pdbx_strand_id
1 'polypeptide(L)' 'QALDVLRALRREPQALDAFLREVGHARGADHRLDAAIRGLLTELADLEGIEARARRVVERIALVLQG' A
#
# COMPACT_ATOMS: atom_id res chain seq x y z
N GLN A 1 -13.24 8.58 3.42
CA GLN A 1 -11.82 8.83 3.07
C GLN A 1 -11.05 7.52 2.95
N ALA A 2 -10.81 6.72 4.01
CA ALA A 2 -10.01 5.49 3.86
C ALA A 2 -10.60 4.44 2.90
N LEU A 3 -11.94 4.26 2.93
CA LEU A 3 -12.64 3.38 1.99
C LEU A 3 -12.58 3.89 0.54
N ASP A 4 -12.42 5.19 0.34
CA ASP A 4 -12.36 5.77 -1.01
C ASP A 4 -11.01 5.46 -1.68
N VAL A 5 -9.93 5.42 -0.88
CA VAL A 5 -8.62 4.94 -1.33
C VAL A 5 -8.70 3.46 -1.72
N LEU A 6 -9.32 2.60 -0.90
CA LEU A 6 -9.53 1.20 -1.27
C LEU A 6 -10.37 1.03 -2.54
N ARG A 7 -11.42 1.84 -2.69
CA ARG A 7 -12.24 1.85 -3.92
C ARG A 7 -11.43 2.26 -5.14
N ALA A 8 -10.55 3.26 -5.01
CA ALA A 8 -9.65 3.67 -6.09
C ALA A 8 -8.69 2.53 -6.47
N LEU A 9 -8.06 1.86 -5.49
CA LEU A 9 -7.18 0.72 -5.73
C LEU A 9 -7.89 -0.46 -6.41
N ARG A 10 -9.16 -0.72 -6.06
CA ARG A 10 -9.99 -1.74 -6.72
C ARG A 10 -10.38 -1.35 -8.14
N ARG A 11 -10.68 -0.08 -8.39
CA ARG A 11 -11.10 0.42 -9.70
C ARG A 11 -9.94 0.53 -10.68
N GLU A 12 -8.77 0.85 -10.16
CA GLU A 12 -7.55 1.11 -10.92
C GLU A 12 -6.39 0.27 -10.37
N PRO A 13 -6.42 -1.07 -10.56
CA PRO A 13 -5.33 -1.95 -10.08
C PRO A 13 -3.97 -1.60 -10.70
N GLN A 14 -3.96 -1.01 -11.90
CA GLN A 14 -2.72 -0.50 -12.53
C GLN A 14 -2.07 0.65 -11.76
N ALA A 15 -2.85 1.43 -11.01
CA ALA A 15 -2.31 2.48 -10.15
C ALA A 15 -1.52 1.89 -8.97
N LEU A 16 -1.97 0.75 -8.42
CA LEU A 16 -1.22 -0.01 -7.42
C LEU A 16 0.10 -0.55 -8.00
N ASP A 17 0.07 -1.11 -9.21
CA ASP A 17 1.29 -1.60 -9.87
C ASP A 17 2.30 -0.47 -10.13
N ALA A 18 1.82 0.70 -10.56
CA ALA A 18 2.65 1.88 -10.77
C ALA A 18 3.27 2.37 -9.45
N PHE A 19 2.47 2.46 -8.40
CA PHE A 19 2.91 2.80 -7.06
C PHE A 19 3.99 1.82 -6.55
N LEU A 20 3.77 0.51 -6.69
CA LEU A 20 4.72 -0.52 -6.25
C LEU A 20 6.04 -0.47 -7.03
N ARG A 21 6.00 -0.16 -8.34
CA ARG A 21 7.20 0.07 -9.15
C ARG A 21 7.99 1.28 -8.66
N GLU A 22 7.30 2.40 -8.42
CA GLU A 22 7.92 3.64 -7.97
C GLU A 22 8.68 3.44 -6.65
N VAL A 23 7.99 2.90 -5.63
CA VAL A 23 8.60 2.65 -4.31
C VAL A 23 9.65 1.53 -4.38
N GLY A 24 9.53 0.62 -5.34
CA GLY A 24 10.51 -0.42 -5.63
C GLY A 24 11.86 0.12 -6.10
N HIS A 25 11.94 1.34 -6.65
CA HIS A 25 13.22 1.97 -6.99
C HIS A 25 14.05 2.33 -5.75
N ALA A 26 13.41 2.56 -4.61
CA ALA A 26 14.07 2.84 -3.33
C ALA A 26 14.41 1.56 -2.53
N ARG A 27 14.11 0.37 -3.09
CA ARG A 27 14.31 -0.91 -2.40
C ARG A 27 15.76 -1.11 -1.98
N GLY A 28 15.97 -1.52 -0.73
CA GLY A 28 17.29 -1.77 -0.16
C GLY A 28 18.06 -0.51 0.23
N ALA A 29 17.55 0.70 -0.06
CA ALA A 29 18.14 1.95 0.40
C ALA A 29 17.75 2.28 1.85
N ASP A 30 16.56 1.85 2.29
CA ASP A 30 16.09 1.98 3.67
C ASP A 30 15.34 0.72 4.12
N HIS A 31 15.83 0.10 5.20
CA HIS A 31 15.24 -1.12 5.76
C HIS A 31 13.84 -0.91 6.37
N ARG A 32 13.52 0.32 6.81
CA ARG A 32 12.21 0.71 7.34
C ARG A 32 11.22 0.85 6.19
N LEU A 33 11.61 1.49 5.10
CA LEU A 33 10.80 1.57 3.89
C LEU A 33 10.51 0.18 3.33
N ASP A 34 11.53 -0.67 3.23
CA ASP A 34 11.38 -2.05 2.80
C ASP A 34 10.41 -2.84 3.69
N ALA A 35 10.45 -2.62 5.02
CA ALA A 35 9.51 -3.25 5.95
C ALA A 35 8.09 -2.71 5.79
N ALA A 36 7.92 -1.42 5.56
CA ALA A 36 6.63 -0.79 5.31
C ALA A 36 5.99 -1.31 4.01
N ILE A 37 6.77 -1.40 2.92
CA ILE A 37 6.32 -1.97 1.63
C ILE A 37 5.88 -3.43 1.82
N ARG A 38 6.68 -4.26 2.50
CA ARG A 38 6.28 -5.65 2.79
C ARG A 38 4.98 -5.72 3.59
N GLY A 39 4.86 -4.91 4.63
CA GLY A 39 3.65 -4.87 5.46
C GLY A 39 2.40 -4.43 4.69
N LEU A 40 2.54 -3.49 3.75
CA LEU A 40 1.45 -3.07 2.87
C LEU A 40 1.04 -4.20 1.92
N LEU A 41 2.00 -4.87 1.28
CA LEU A 41 1.72 -6.00 0.39
C LEU A 41 0.99 -7.15 1.10
N THR A 42 1.35 -7.46 2.35
CA THR A 42 0.66 -8.48 3.14
C THR A 42 -0.81 -8.16 3.36
N GLU A 43 -1.16 -6.90 3.63
CA GLU A 43 -2.57 -6.51 3.80
C GLU A 43 -3.37 -6.51 2.50
N LEU A 44 -2.72 -6.14 1.40
CA LEU A 44 -3.35 -6.14 0.07
C LEU A 44 -3.53 -7.56 -0.48
N ALA A 45 -2.74 -8.53 -0.02
CA ALA A 45 -2.90 -9.93 -0.39
C ALA A 45 -4.18 -10.55 0.21
N ASP A 46 -4.61 -10.06 1.38
CA ASP A 46 -5.88 -10.45 2.00
C ASP A 46 -6.95 -9.40 1.71
N LEU A 47 -7.64 -9.57 0.58
CA LEU A 47 -8.76 -8.69 0.21
C LEU A 47 -10.04 -9.02 1.00
N GLU A 48 -10.07 -10.14 1.72
CA GLU A 48 -11.22 -10.51 2.54
C GLU A 48 -11.29 -9.63 3.79
N GLY A 49 -12.41 -8.94 3.96
CA GLY A 49 -12.58 -7.96 5.04
C GLY A 49 -11.64 -6.76 4.95
N ILE A 50 -11.01 -6.48 3.80
CA ILE A 50 -10.07 -5.35 3.64
C ILE A 50 -10.73 -4.00 3.96
N GLU A 51 -12.04 -3.87 3.72
CA GLU A 51 -12.81 -2.68 4.10
C GLU A 51 -12.81 -2.43 5.62
N ALA A 52 -12.84 -3.49 6.44
CA ALA A 52 -12.73 -3.38 7.89
C ALA A 52 -11.34 -2.91 8.33
N ARG A 53 -10.31 -3.17 7.51
CA ARG A 53 -8.92 -2.76 7.74
C ARG A 53 -8.53 -1.52 6.93
N ALA A 54 -9.47 -0.85 6.26
CA ALA A 54 -9.21 0.23 5.32
C ALA A 54 -8.32 1.33 5.89
N ARG A 55 -8.57 1.73 7.13
CA ARG A 55 -7.79 2.75 7.81
C ARG A 55 -6.32 2.35 7.96
N ARG A 56 -6.07 1.10 8.35
CA ARG A 56 -4.73 0.55 8.50
C ARG A 56 -4.00 0.43 7.16
N VAL A 57 -4.71 0.06 6.10
CA VAL A 57 -4.14 0.00 4.74
C VAL A 57 -3.70 1.41 4.29
N VAL A 58 -4.56 2.41 4.46
CA VAL A 58 -4.25 3.79 4.08
C VAL A 58 -3.10 4.38 4.91
N GLU A 59 -3.05 4.09 6.22
CA GLU A 59 -1.92 4.47 7.06
C GLU A 59 -0.60 3.86 6.56
N ARG A 60 -0.60 2.59 6.12
CA ARG A 60 0.59 1.97 5.52
C ARG A 60 0.97 2.60 4.17
N ILE A 61 0.01 2.95 3.32
CA ILE A 61 0.30 3.68 2.07
C ILE A 61 0.97 5.03 2.39
N ALA A 62 0.45 5.75 3.38
CA ALA A 62 1.03 7.03 3.80
C ALA A 62 2.46 6.87 4.33
N LEU A 63 2.73 5.83 5.13
CA LEU A 63 4.07 5.54 5.63
C LEU A 63 5.06 5.23 4.50
N VAL A 64 4.64 4.46 3.49
CA VAL A 64 5.49 4.17 2.32
C VAL A 64 5.76 5.44 1.50
N LEU A 65 4.79 6.36 1.38
CA LEU A 65 4.95 7.63 0.67
C LEU A 65 5.79 8.66 1.42
N GLN A 66 5.96 8.52 2.73
CA GLN A 66 6.72 9.46 3.56
C GLN A 66 8.24 9.30 3.41
N GLY A 67 8.72 8.16 2.86
CA GLY A 67 10.14 7.85 2.72
C GLY A 67 10.73 7.30 3.99
#